data_AF-A0A158BLC9-F1
#
_entry.id   AF-A0A158BLC9-F1
#
_cell.length_a   1.000
_cell.length_b   1.000
_cell.length_c   1.000
_cell.angle_alpha   90.00
_cell.angle_beta   90.00
_cell.angle_gamma   90.00
#
_symmetry.space_group_name_H-M   'P 1'
#
loop_
_entity.id
_entity.type
_entity.pdbx_description
1 polymer ?
#
loop_
_entity_poly.entity_id
_entity_poly.type
_entity_poly.pdbx_seq_one_letter_code
_entity_poly.pdbx_strand_id
1 'polypeptide(L)'
;MHNAKGPLAGIRIVELGGVGPVPFCCMLLSDLGADVIRIDRPPGYDGGQPGDPRFNLLNRGRRSAALDLKKKEAAEAILKLAGQADALVEGFRPGVAEKLRLGPDACLAANPALVYGRMTGWGQHGPLAQAPGHDINYISLSGVLHSVGVAGGPPVIPLNLAGDFGGGSLYLALGVVSAILESKRSGKGQVVDAAMVDGSASLMTLFYGMFASGYWKDERGSNRLDSGAPWYNVYET
;
A
#
# COMPACT_ATOMS: atom_id res chain seq x y z
N MET A 1 18.73 21.92 3.64
CA MET A 1 18.10 20.74 4.27
C MET A 1 16.70 21.16 4.65
N HIS A 2 15.66 20.47 4.15
CA HIS A 2 14.29 20.77 4.57
C HIS A 2 14.20 20.45 6.07
N ASN A 3 13.81 21.42 6.89
CA ASN A 3 13.72 21.23 8.34
C ASN A 3 12.45 20.42 8.61
N ALA A 4 12.52 19.11 8.37
CA ALA A 4 11.38 18.22 8.48
C ALA A 4 10.85 18.25 9.92
N LYS A 5 9.58 18.60 10.08
CA LYS A 5 8.86 18.63 11.36
C LYS A 5 7.81 17.53 11.33
N GLY A 6 7.59 16.85 12.45
CA GLY A 6 6.61 15.76 12.55
C GLY A 6 7.19 14.54 13.28
N PRO A 7 6.35 13.54 13.59
CA PRO A 7 6.76 12.35 14.34
C PRO A 7 7.77 11.47 13.60
N LEU A 8 7.88 11.57 12.26
CA LEU A 8 8.85 10.84 11.45
C LEU A 8 10.02 11.72 11.00
N ALA A 9 10.22 12.89 11.61
CA ALA A 9 11.37 13.73 11.33
C ALA A 9 12.69 12.96 11.51
N GLY A 10 13.55 12.99 10.49
CA GLY A 10 14.82 12.27 10.48
C GLY A 10 14.76 10.86 9.88
N ILE A 11 13.57 10.32 9.61
CA ILE A 11 13.39 9.05 8.89
C ILE A 11 13.58 9.26 7.39
N ARG A 12 14.37 8.39 6.75
CA ARG A 12 14.64 8.42 5.30
C ARG A 12 14.00 7.23 4.61
N ILE A 13 13.26 7.49 3.54
CA ILE A 13 12.54 6.44 2.81
C ILE A 13 12.84 6.54 1.31
N VAL A 14 13.17 5.40 0.71
CA VAL A 14 13.28 5.24 -0.75
C VAL A 14 11.99 4.61 -1.28
N GLU A 15 11.27 5.34 -2.13
CA GLU A 15 10.07 4.83 -2.80
C GLU A 15 10.43 4.43 -4.23
N LEU A 16 10.33 3.14 -4.56
CA LEU A 16 10.51 2.66 -5.92
C LEU A 16 9.18 2.73 -6.66
N GLY A 17 9.15 3.54 -7.72
CA GLY A 17 7.97 3.96 -8.45
C GLY A 17 6.82 2.96 -8.45
N GLY A 18 5.70 3.37 -7.88
CA GLY A 18 4.46 2.60 -7.81
C GLY A 18 3.25 3.43 -8.24
N VAL A 19 2.12 2.74 -8.34
CA VAL A 19 0.78 3.28 -8.63
C VAL A 19 -0.11 2.92 -7.43
N GLY A 20 -1.18 3.67 -7.19
CA GLY A 20 -2.20 3.35 -6.19
C GLY A 20 -1.64 3.33 -4.76
N PRO A 21 -1.50 2.15 -4.14
CA PRO A 21 -1.22 2.03 -2.71
C PRO A 21 0.17 2.52 -2.26
N VAL A 22 1.23 2.29 -3.04
CA VAL A 22 2.59 2.73 -2.66
C VAL A 22 2.70 4.26 -2.59
N PRO A 23 2.27 5.02 -3.63
CA PRO A 23 2.25 6.48 -3.56
C PRO A 23 1.47 7.00 -2.35
N PHE A 24 0.32 6.40 -2.00
CA PHE A 24 -0.49 6.85 -0.87
C PHE A 24 0.19 6.55 0.48
N CYS A 25 0.78 5.37 0.66
CA CYS A 25 1.59 5.05 1.84
C CYS A 25 2.73 6.05 2.04
N CYS A 26 3.56 6.24 1.01
CA CYS A 26 4.71 7.15 1.09
C CYS A 26 4.30 8.63 1.22
N MET A 27 3.11 9.02 0.73
CA MET A 27 2.52 10.35 0.97
C MET A 27 2.25 10.55 2.46
N LEU A 28 1.58 9.58 3.11
CA LEU A 28 1.29 9.67 4.55
C LEU A 28 2.56 9.73 5.39
N LEU A 29 3.57 8.93 5.07
CA LEU A 29 4.84 8.94 5.78
C LEU A 29 5.58 10.28 5.59
N SER A 30 5.52 10.86 4.39
CA SER A 30 6.06 12.19 4.11
C SER A 30 5.31 13.30 4.85
N ASP A 31 3.97 13.25 4.88
CA ASP A 31 3.12 14.19 5.63
C ASP A 31 3.41 14.12 7.14
N LEU A 32 3.83 12.96 7.66
CA LEU A 32 4.29 12.77 9.05
C LEU A 32 5.75 13.21 9.29
N GLY A 33 6.44 13.71 8.27
CA GLY A 33 7.77 14.32 8.38
C GLY A 33 8.93 13.44 7.90
N ALA A 34 8.69 12.27 7.30
CA ALA A 34 9.75 11.47 6.71
C ALA A 34 10.34 12.16 5.46
N ASP A 35 11.64 12.06 5.27
CA ASP A 35 12.33 12.45 4.03
C ASP A 35 12.21 11.33 2.99
N VAL A 36 11.26 11.48 2.08
CA VAL A 36 10.97 10.49 1.04
C VAL A 36 11.57 10.92 -0.29
N ILE A 37 12.39 10.05 -0.87
CA ILE A 37 12.84 10.16 -2.26
C ILE A 37 12.13 9.12 -3.13
N ARG A 38 11.40 9.58 -4.13
CA ARG A 38 10.72 8.74 -5.11
C ARG A 38 11.60 8.52 -6.34
N ILE A 39 11.77 7.26 -6.72
CA ILE A 39 12.44 6.87 -7.95
C ILE A 39 11.39 6.59 -9.01
N ASP A 40 11.18 7.56 -9.89
CA ASP A 40 10.25 7.45 -11.00
C ASP A 40 10.83 6.60 -12.14
N ARG A 41 9.94 5.85 -12.79
CA ARG A 41 10.27 5.19 -14.06
C ARG A 41 10.39 6.25 -15.15
N PRO A 42 11.19 6.02 -16.21
CA PRO A 42 11.21 6.88 -17.38
C PRO A 42 9.80 7.05 -17.98
N PRO A 43 9.52 8.16 -18.69
CA PRO A 43 8.19 8.46 -19.23
C PRO A 43 7.61 7.32 -20.08
N GLY A 44 6.28 7.10 -20.02
CA GLY A 44 5.56 6.18 -20.90
C GLY A 44 4.59 5.19 -20.22
N TYR A 45 4.54 5.16 -18.89
CA TYR A 45 3.54 4.39 -18.15
C TYR A 45 3.05 5.21 -16.94
N ASP A 46 1.84 5.76 -17.03
CA ASP A 46 1.23 6.61 -16.00
C ASP A 46 0.44 5.81 -14.96
N GLY A 47 0.21 4.52 -15.19
CA GLY A 47 -0.59 3.68 -14.30
C GLY A 47 -2.03 4.18 -14.10
N GLY A 48 -2.56 4.96 -15.05
CA GLY A 48 -3.87 5.58 -14.94
C GLY A 48 -3.91 6.88 -14.11
N GLN A 49 -2.76 7.46 -13.79
CA GLN A 49 -2.67 8.76 -13.12
C GLN A 49 -2.52 9.90 -14.14
N PRO A 50 -2.95 11.14 -13.83
CA PRO A 50 -2.70 12.28 -14.69
C PRO A 50 -1.22 12.42 -15.07
N GLY A 51 -0.91 12.55 -16.36
CA GLY A 51 0.48 12.76 -16.81
C GLY A 51 1.08 14.08 -16.35
N ASP A 52 0.24 15.08 -16.03
CA ASP A 52 0.68 16.37 -15.47
C ASP A 52 0.91 16.23 -13.95
N PRO A 53 2.15 16.41 -13.47
CA PRO A 53 2.51 16.28 -12.07
C PRO A 53 1.67 17.14 -11.10
N ARG A 54 1.10 18.26 -11.57
CA ARG A 54 0.29 19.16 -10.73
C ARG A 54 -1.01 18.51 -10.25
N PHE A 55 -1.52 17.52 -10.95
CA PHE A 55 -2.73 16.78 -10.56
C PHE A 55 -2.42 15.48 -9.81
N ASN A 56 -1.14 15.10 -9.70
CA ASN A 56 -0.71 13.93 -8.94
C ASN A 56 -0.54 14.26 -7.46
N LEU A 57 -1.65 14.55 -6.79
CA LEU A 57 -1.66 15.00 -5.39
C LEU A 57 -1.09 13.96 -4.42
N LEU A 58 -1.06 12.69 -4.80
CA LEU A 58 -0.38 11.64 -4.04
C LEU A 58 1.13 11.90 -3.92
N ASN A 59 1.73 12.64 -4.87
CA ASN A 59 3.17 12.90 -4.91
C ASN A 59 3.64 14.11 -4.11
N ARG A 60 2.75 14.80 -3.38
CA ARG A 60 3.13 15.93 -2.52
C ARG A 60 4.15 15.52 -1.45
N GLY A 61 4.93 16.50 -0.98
CA GLY A 61 5.89 16.33 0.12
C GLY A 61 7.20 15.62 -0.26
N ARG A 62 7.31 15.06 -1.46
CA ARG A 62 8.43 14.21 -1.87
C ARG A 62 9.38 14.89 -2.85
N ARG A 63 10.65 14.48 -2.78
CA ARG A 63 11.62 14.69 -3.86
C ARG A 63 11.51 13.54 -4.84
N SER A 64 11.76 13.76 -6.12
CA SER A 64 11.77 12.69 -7.12
C SER A 64 13.03 12.71 -8.00
N ALA A 65 13.41 11.54 -8.48
CA ALA A 65 14.46 11.34 -9.48
C ALA A 65 14.01 10.26 -10.47
N ALA A 66 14.25 10.46 -11.76
CA ALA A 66 13.93 9.47 -12.79
C ALA A 66 15.14 8.57 -13.06
N LEU A 67 14.98 7.25 -12.90
CA LEU A 67 16.02 6.26 -13.20
C LEU A 67 15.44 5.11 -14.02
N ASP A 68 16.16 4.70 -15.06
CA ASP A 68 15.84 3.45 -15.76
C ASP A 68 16.32 2.25 -14.95
N LEU A 69 15.42 1.64 -14.19
CA LEU A 69 15.71 0.52 -13.29
C LEU A 69 16.25 -0.72 -14.01
N LYS A 70 16.15 -0.80 -15.35
CA LYS A 70 16.75 -1.90 -16.12
C LYS A 70 18.27 -1.79 -16.20
N LYS A 71 18.83 -0.58 -16.03
CA LYS A 71 20.27 -0.33 -16.07
C LYS A 71 20.94 -0.77 -14.78
N LYS A 72 22.15 -1.30 -14.88
CA LYS A 72 22.93 -1.77 -13.71
C LYS A 72 23.28 -0.63 -12.78
N GLU A 73 23.61 0.51 -13.36
CA GLU A 73 23.99 1.74 -12.68
C GLU A 73 22.84 2.30 -11.85
N ALA A 74 21.59 2.09 -12.28
CA ALA A 74 20.40 2.49 -11.52
C ALA A 74 20.24 1.64 -10.25
N ALA A 75 20.40 0.32 -10.37
CA ALA A 75 20.37 -0.57 -9.21
C ALA A 75 21.49 -0.24 -8.21
N GLU A 76 22.72 0.00 -8.69
CA GLU A 76 23.84 0.41 -7.85
C GLU A 76 23.60 1.74 -7.12
N ALA A 77 23.00 2.73 -7.81
CA ALA A 77 22.64 4.00 -7.18
C ALA A 77 21.56 3.84 -6.11
N ILE A 78 20.55 3.02 -6.35
CA ILE A 78 19.47 2.76 -5.40
C ILE A 78 19.96 1.96 -4.20
N LEU A 79 20.84 0.99 -4.39
CA LEU A 79 21.47 0.25 -3.27
C LEU A 79 22.29 1.20 -2.37
N LYS A 80 22.95 2.21 -2.94
CA LYS A 80 23.62 3.26 -2.15
C LYS A 80 22.63 4.11 -1.34
N LEU A 81 21.47 4.43 -1.92
CA LEU A 81 20.40 5.13 -1.19
C LEU A 81 19.81 4.26 -0.07
N ALA A 82 19.52 2.98 -0.36
CA ALA A 82 19.05 2.00 0.62
C ALA A 82 20.05 1.79 1.77
N GLY A 83 21.35 1.86 1.46
CA GLY A 83 22.46 1.86 2.43
C GLY A 83 22.37 2.95 3.51
N GLN A 84 21.59 4.01 3.27
CA GLN A 84 21.43 5.17 4.17
C GLN A 84 19.97 5.44 4.54
N ALA A 85 19.05 4.57 4.13
CA ALA A 85 17.62 4.71 4.36
C ALA A 85 17.18 3.89 5.57
N ASP A 86 16.09 4.31 6.20
CA ASP A 86 15.41 3.53 7.24
C ASP A 86 14.43 2.54 6.60
N ALA A 87 13.86 2.90 5.44
CA ALA A 87 12.99 2.00 4.68
C ALA A 87 13.15 2.14 3.17
N LEU A 88 12.86 1.06 2.46
CA LEU A 88 12.61 1.03 1.02
C LEU A 88 11.22 0.44 0.79
N VAL A 89 10.42 1.06 -0.07
CA VAL A 89 9.04 0.62 -0.37
C VAL A 89 8.88 0.42 -1.87
N GLU A 90 8.27 -0.71 -2.25
CA GLU A 90 7.95 -1.03 -3.64
C GLU A 90 6.62 -1.77 -3.78
N GLY A 91 6.04 -1.71 -4.99
CA GLY A 91 4.73 -2.29 -5.30
C GLY A 91 4.74 -3.09 -6.60
N PHE A 92 5.85 -3.76 -6.91
CA PHE A 92 5.95 -4.61 -8.08
C PHE A 92 5.32 -5.98 -7.83
N ARG A 93 5.04 -6.71 -8.92
CA ARG A 93 4.65 -8.12 -8.79
C ARG A 93 5.78 -8.91 -8.12
N PRO A 94 5.48 -9.96 -7.32
CA PRO A 94 6.51 -10.77 -6.67
C PRO A 94 7.56 -11.29 -7.67
N GLY A 95 8.84 -11.15 -7.32
CA GLY A 95 9.98 -11.53 -8.17
C GLY A 95 10.49 -10.44 -9.11
N VAL A 96 9.79 -9.31 -9.29
CA VAL A 96 10.25 -8.22 -10.17
C VAL A 96 11.41 -7.45 -9.55
N ALA A 97 11.35 -7.11 -8.25
CA ALA A 97 12.44 -6.39 -7.58
C ALA A 97 13.74 -7.20 -7.60
N GLU A 98 13.65 -8.51 -7.42
CA GLU A 98 14.75 -9.47 -7.50
C GLU A 98 15.39 -9.45 -8.90
N LYS A 99 14.57 -9.49 -9.96
CA LYS A 99 15.06 -9.35 -11.36
C LYS A 99 15.74 -8.01 -11.62
N LEU A 100 15.36 -6.96 -10.89
CA LEU A 100 15.99 -5.64 -10.96
C LEU A 100 17.25 -5.52 -10.09
N ARG A 101 17.61 -6.57 -9.32
CA ARG A 101 18.69 -6.59 -8.31
C ARG A 101 18.43 -5.64 -7.13
N LEU A 102 17.15 -5.40 -6.85
CA LEU A 102 16.66 -4.52 -5.79
C LEU A 102 15.75 -5.27 -4.82
N GLY A 103 15.76 -6.61 -4.84
CA GLY A 103 15.00 -7.41 -3.90
C GLY A 103 15.53 -7.32 -2.46
N PRO A 104 14.77 -7.85 -1.48
CA PRO A 104 15.11 -7.76 -0.06
C PRO A 104 16.54 -8.17 0.27
N ASP A 105 17.01 -9.31 -0.23
CA ASP A 105 18.35 -9.83 0.08
C ASP A 105 19.47 -8.85 -0.28
N ALA A 106 19.39 -8.25 -1.48
CA ALA A 106 20.39 -7.28 -1.94
C ALA A 106 20.36 -5.99 -1.11
N CYS A 107 19.15 -5.50 -0.78
CA CYS A 107 18.98 -4.29 0.01
C CYS A 107 19.37 -4.48 1.48
N LEU A 108 19.03 -5.62 2.09
CA LEU A 108 19.41 -5.97 3.47
C LEU A 108 20.91 -6.28 3.59
N ALA A 109 21.54 -6.80 2.54
CA ALA A 109 23.00 -6.92 2.50
C ALA A 109 23.70 -5.55 2.49
N ALA A 110 23.11 -4.56 1.82
CA ALA A 110 23.61 -3.18 1.82
C ALA A 110 23.32 -2.44 3.15
N ASN A 111 22.21 -2.78 3.82
CA ASN A 111 21.82 -2.21 5.10
C ASN A 111 21.01 -3.23 5.93
N PRO A 112 21.66 -3.92 6.88
CA PRO A 112 20.99 -4.93 7.71
C PRO A 112 19.86 -4.38 8.61
N ALA A 113 19.79 -3.05 8.82
CA ALA A 113 18.75 -2.39 9.61
C ALA A 113 17.56 -1.89 8.75
N LEU A 114 17.62 -2.07 7.42
CA LEU A 114 16.62 -1.56 6.48
C LEU A 114 15.27 -2.28 6.62
N VAL A 115 14.20 -1.51 6.70
CA VAL A 115 12.84 -2.04 6.53
C VAL A 115 12.50 -2.10 5.04
N TYR A 116 12.16 -3.29 4.54
CA TYR A 116 11.80 -3.48 3.14
C TYR A 116 10.29 -3.71 3.02
N GLY A 117 9.53 -2.69 2.60
CA GLY A 117 8.08 -2.76 2.42
C GLY A 117 7.67 -3.22 1.02
N ARG A 118 6.87 -4.29 0.94
CA ARG A 118 6.29 -4.82 -0.30
C ARG A 118 4.79 -4.63 -0.28
N MET A 119 4.26 -3.99 -1.31
CA MET A 119 2.83 -3.73 -1.47
C MET A 119 2.28 -4.47 -2.67
N THR A 120 1.41 -5.44 -2.43
CA THR A 120 0.80 -6.23 -3.50
C THR A 120 -0.68 -6.45 -3.27
N GLY A 121 -1.38 -6.92 -4.30
CA GLY A 121 -2.77 -7.33 -4.16
C GLY A 121 -2.95 -8.62 -3.37
N TRP A 122 -2.16 -9.62 -3.75
CA TRP A 122 -2.34 -11.02 -3.34
C TRP A 122 -1.29 -11.55 -2.36
N GLY A 123 -0.29 -10.73 -1.99
CA GLY A 123 0.86 -11.16 -1.18
C GLY A 123 2.02 -11.71 -2.02
N GLN A 124 3.16 -11.97 -1.37
CA GLN A 124 4.32 -12.58 -2.04
C GLN A 124 4.15 -14.07 -2.36
N HIS A 125 3.19 -14.74 -1.72
CA HIS A 125 3.03 -16.19 -1.76
C HIS A 125 1.59 -16.61 -2.06
N GLY A 126 1.40 -17.89 -2.37
CA GLY A 126 0.09 -18.46 -2.66
C GLY A 126 -0.28 -18.50 -4.15
N PRO A 127 -1.40 -19.15 -4.50
CA PRO A 127 -1.75 -19.47 -5.88
C PRO A 127 -2.05 -18.23 -6.74
N LEU A 128 -2.43 -17.11 -6.11
CA LEU A 128 -2.76 -15.86 -6.79
C LEU A 128 -1.60 -14.85 -6.81
N ALA A 129 -0.46 -15.13 -6.18
CA ALA A 129 0.65 -14.17 -6.04
C ALA A 129 1.14 -13.58 -7.37
N GLN A 130 1.06 -14.35 -8.46
CA GLN A 130 1.45 -13.91 -9.82
C GLN A 130 0.28 -13.40 -10.67
N ALA A 131 -0.96 -13.52 -10.18
CA ALA A 131 -2.15 -13.12 -10.92
C ALA A 131 -2.22 -11.58 -11.03
N PRO A 132 -2.60 -11.03 -12.19
CA PRO A 132 -2.92 -9.61 -12.29
C PRO A 132 -4.18 -9.29 -11.48
N GLY A 133 -4.30 -8.05 -11.04
CA GLY A 133 -5.49 -7.57 -10.36
C GLY A 133 -5.43 -6.06 -10.13
N HIS A 134 -6.57 -5.52 -9.76
CA HIS A 134 -6.78 -4.18 -9.22
C HIS A 134 -7.64 -4.30 -7.96
N ASP A 135 -7.85 -3.18 -7.27
CA ASP A 135 -8.65 -3.08 -6.03
C ASP A 135 -9.86 -4.02 -6.02
N ILE A 136 -10.74 -3.90 -7.02
CA ILE A 136 -11.98 -4.70 -7.16
C ILE A 136 -11.76 -6.21 -7.06
N ASN A 137 -10.64 -6.73 -7.57
CA ASN A 137 -10.33 -8.16 -7.51
C ASN A 137 -9.97 -8.58 -6.09
N TYR A 138 -9.22 -7.76 -5.36
CA TYR A 138 -8.81 -8.08 -4.00
C TYR A 138 -10.00 -7.99 -3.05
N ILE A 139 -10.83 -6.95 -3.20
CA ILE A 139 -12.01 -6.75 -2.36
C ILE A 139 -13.16 -7.71 -2.67
N SER A 140 -13.14 -8.37 -3.83
CA SER A 140 -14.13 -9.40 -4.16
C SER A 140 -13.88 -10.70 -3.38
N LEU A 141 -12.61 -11.07 -3.15
CA LEU A 141 -12.27 -12.25 -2.37
C LEU A 141 -12.29 -12.03 -0.85
N SER A 142 -12.17 -10.79 -0.38
CA SER A 142 -12.35 -10.46 1.04
C SER A 142 -13.82 -10.25 1.45
N GLY A 143 -14.79 -10.41 0.53
CA GLY A 143 -16.22 -10.22 0.84
C GLY A 143 -16.65 -8.76 1.04
N VAL A 144 -15.71 -7.81 0.99
CA VAL A 144 -16.00 -6.37 1.00
C VAL A 144 -16.93 -6.01 -0.15
N LEU A 145 -16.59 -6.40 -1.38
CA LEU A 145 -17.39 -6.06 -2.56
C LEU A 145 -18.81 -6.61 -2.44
N HIS A 146 -18.95 -7.87 -2.01
CA HIS A 146 -20.27 -8.48 -1.81
C HIS A 146 -21.12 -7.70 -0.80
N SER A 147 -20.50 -7.07 0.21
CA SER A 147 -21.21 -6.38 1.29
C SER A 147 -21.65 -4.96 0.93
N VAL A 148 -21.20 -4.39 -0.18
CA VAL A 148 -21.45 -2.99 -0.54
C VAL A 148 -22.50 -2.87 -1.65
N GLY A 149 -23.58 -2.14 -1.37
CA GLY A 149 -24.65 -1.81 -2.32
C GLY A 149 -26.04 -1.99 -1.70
N VAL A 150 -27.07 -1.76 -2.50
CA VAL A 150 -28.47 -1.84 -2.06
C VAL A 150 -29.03 -3.27 -2.12
N ALA A 151 -30.05 -3.55 -1.32
CA ALA A 151 -30.78 -4.81 -1.34
C ALA A 151 -31.35 -5.10 -2.75
N GLY A 152 -31.21 -6.34 -3.20
CA GLY A 152 -31.66 -6.78 -4.53
C GLY A 152 -30.84 -6.24 -5.71
N GLY A 153 -29.87 -5.35 -5.48
CA GLY A 153 -28.97 -4.82 -6.51
C GLY A 153 -27.65 -5.59 -6.64
N PRO A 154 -26.88 -5.34 -7.72
CA PRO A 154 -25.52 -5.85 -7.82
C PRO A 154 -24.61 -5.18 -6.77
N PRO A 155 -23.47 -5.81 -6.41
CA PRO A 155 -22.40 -5.15 -5.69
C PRO A 155 -21.97 -3.82 -6.33
N VAL A 156 -21.68 -2.82 -5.50
CA VAL A 156 -21.17 -1.50 -5.92
C VAL A 156 -19.70 -1.39 -5.56
N ILE A 157 -18.89 -0.91 -6.50
CA ILE A 157 -17.44 -0.70 -6.29
C ILE A 157 -17.25 0.55 -5.42
N PRO A 158 -16.69 0.43 -4.19
CA PRO A 158 -16.48 1.57 -3.29
C PRO A 158 -15.21 2.36 -3.67
N LEU A 159 -15.14 2.80 -4.94
CA LEU A 159 -13.92 3.31 -5.56
C LEU A 159 -12.75 2.32 -5.32
N ASN A 160 -11.55 2.80 -5.02
CA ASN A 160 -10.42 1.99 -4.56
C ASN A 160 -10.09 2.23 -3.07
N LEU A 161 -11.09 2.64 -2.28
CA LEU A 161 -10.86 3.04 -0.89
C LEU A 161 -10.56 1.84 0.01
N ALA A 162 -11.16 0.69 -0.25
CA ALA A 162 -11.10 -0.47 0.65
C ALA A 162 -9.89 -1.38 0.40
N GLY A 163 -9.48 -1.59 -0.86
CA GLY A 163 -8.32 -2.40 -1.21
C GLY A 163 -7.04 -1.57 -1.20
N ASP A 164 -6.87 -0.66 -2.15
CA ASP A 164 -5.63 0.12 -2.32
C ASP A 164 -5.28 0.93 -1.06
N PHE A 165 -6.25 1.66 -0.50
CA PHE A 165 -5.94 2.58 0.59
C PHE A 165 -6.12 1.96 1.97
N GLY A 166 -7.36 1.68 2.38
CA GLY A 166 -7.68 1.17 3.70
C GLY A 166 -7.00 -0.17 3.99
N GLY A 167 -7.15 -1.15 3.08
CA GLY A 167 -6.59 -2.49 3.22
C GLY A 167 -5.12 -2.61 2.79
N GLY A 168 -4.62 -1.73 1.93
CA GLY A 168 -3.26 -1.78 1.43
C GLY A 168 -2.35 -0.77 2.11
N SER A 169 -2.48 0.48 1.69
CA SER A 169 -1.58 1.58 2.03
C SER A 169 -1.46 1.80 3.54
N LEU A 170 -2.58 1.77 4.28
CA LEU A 170 -2.57 2.00 5.72
C LEU A 170 -1.90 0.84 6.47
N TYR A 171 -2.11 -0.40 6.05
CA TYR A 171 -1.41 -1.57 6.60
C TYR A 171 0.08 -1.53 6.31
N LEU A 172 0.49 -1.12 5.11
CA LEU A 172 1.90 -0.94 4.78
C LEU A 172 2.54 0.19 5.59
N ALA A 173 1.88 1.33 5.72
CA ALA A 173 2.40 2.45 6.51
C ALA A 173 2.57 2.04 7.99
N LEU A 174 1.56 1.36 8.56
CA LEU A 174 1.63 0.83 9.91
C LEU A 174 2.75 -0.19 10.06
N GLY A 175 2.87 -1.14 9.13
CA GLY A 175 3.91 -2.16 9.12
C GLY A 175 5.32 -1.56 9.00
N VAL A 176 5.52 -0.59 8.11
CA VAL A 176 6.79 0.10 7.91
C VAL A 176 7.19 0.88 9.17
N VAL A 177 6.28 1.67 9.74
CA VAL A 177 6.57 2.42 10.98
C VAL A 177 6.88 1.47 12.14
N SER A 178 6.09 0.39 12.29
CA SER A 178 6.30 -0.61 13.34
C SER A 178 7.65 -1.30 13.19
N ALA A 179 8.03 -1.66 11.95
CA ALA A 179 9.31 -2.29 11.66
C ALA A 179 10.50 -1.33 11.85
N ILE A 180 10.33 -0.03 11.56
CA ILE A 180 11.37 0.98 11.84
C ILE A 180 11.55 1.11 13.35
N LEU A 181 10.47 1.19 14.13
CA LEU A 181 10.54 1.24 15.59
C LEU A 181 11.23 0.02 16.17
N GLU A 182 10.95 -1.16 15.63
CA GLU A 182 11.61 -2.41 15.99
C GLU A 182 13.10 -2.36 15.64
N SER A 183 13.46 -1.93 14.42
CA SER A 183 14.85 -1.92 13.95
C SER A 183 15.73 -0.94 14.71
N LYS A 184 15.18 0.17 15.22
CA LYS A 184 15.91 1.09 16.12
C LYS A 184 16.34 0.44 17.43
N ARG A 185 15.61 -0.59 17.89
CA ARG A 185 15.94 -1.35 19.11
C ARG A 185 16.84 -2.54 18.81
N SER A 186 16.52 -3.32 17.78
CA SER A 186 17.21 -4.57 17.47
C SER A 186 18.47 -4.39 16.62
N GLY A 187 18.58 -3.25 15.93
CA GLY A 187 19.57 -3.02 14.87
C GLY A 187 19.32 -3.84 13.60
N LYS A 188 18.17 -4.53 13.51
CA LYS A 188 17.84 -5.43 12.39
C LYS A 188 16.56 -4.97 11.71
N GLY A 189 16.63 -4.90 10.40
CA GLY A 189 15.48 -4.66 9.54
C GLY A 189 14.69 -5.94 9.29
N GLN A 190 13.62 -5.80 8.52
CA GLN A 190 12.75 -6.92 8.15
C GLN A 190 11.96 -6.58 6.89
N VAL A 191 11.39 -7.61 6.28
CA VAL A 191 10.46 -7.46 5.17
C VAL A 191 9.04 -7.30 5.73
N VAL A 192 8.35 -6.25 5.30
CA VAL A 192 6.92 -6.06 5.53
C VAL A 192 6.20 -6.46 4.24
N ASP A 193 5.54 -7.61 4.24
CA ASP A 193 4.65 -8.02 3.15
C ASP A 193 3.22 -7.58 3.46
N ALA A 194 2.72 -6.59 2.73
CA ALA A 194 1.36 -6.08 2.87
C ALA A 194 0.54 -6.42 1.62
N ALA A 195 -0.41 -7.33 1.78
CA ALA A 195 -1.36 -7.72 0.76
C ALA A 195 -2.71 -7.01 0.93
N MET A 196 -3.24 -6.41 -0.14
CA MET A 196 -4.54 -5.73 -0.11
C MET A 196 -5.68 -6.68 0.22
N VAL A 197 -5.61 -7.95 -0.23
CA VAL A 197 -6.63 -8.96 0.13
C VAL A 197 -6.65 -9.23 1.63
N ASP A 198 -5.49 -9.32 2.29
CA ASP A 198 -5.39 -9.58 3.71
C ASP A 198 -5.85 -8.37 4.53
N GLY A 199 -5.39 -7.17 4.17
CA GLY A 199 -5.78 -5.97 4.90
C GLY A 199 -7.24 -5.59 4.69
N SER A 200 -7.81 -5.80 3.48
CA SER A 200 -9.25 -5.58 3.27
C SER A 200 -10.11 -6.62 4.01
N ALA A 201 -9.67 -7.88 4.09
CA ALA A 201 -10.31 -8.87 4.97
C ALA A 201 -10.19 -8.49 6.46
N SER A 202 -9.04 -7.96 6.87
CA SER A 202 -8.82 -7.48 8.24
C SER A 202 -9.73 -6.29 8.58
N LEU A 203 -9.99 -5.38 7.63
CA LEU A 203 -11.01 -4.33 7.81
C LEU A 203 -12.43 -4.89 7.99
N MET A 204 -12.72 -6.08 7.45
CA MET A 204 -14.01 -6.76 7.61
C MET A 204 -14.16 -7.50 8.94
N THR A 205 -13.14 -7.52 9.81
CA THR A 205 -13.12 -8.29 11.07
C THR A 205 -14.39 -8.10 11.91
N LEU A 206 -14.88 -6.85 12.05
CA LEU A 206 -16.12 -6.57 12.78
C LEU A 206 -17.32 -7.33 12.21
N PHE A 207 -17.47 -7.32 10.89
CA PHE A 207 -18.60 -7.94 10.19
C PHE A 207 -18.51 -9.46 10.21
N TYR A 208 -17.31 -10.03 10.10
CA TYR A 208 -17.12 -11.46 10.29
C TYR A 208 -17.51 -11.90 11.71
N GLY A 209 -17.18 -11.11 12.73
CA GLY A 209 -17.64 -11.35 14.10
C GLY A 209 -19.16 -11.26 14.24
N MET A 210 -19.78 -10.24 13.65
CA MET A 210 -21.25 -10.11 13.65
C MET A 210 -21.92 -11.28 12.91
N PHE A 211 -21.38 -11.73 11.78
CA PHE A 211 -21.88 -12.88 11.02
C PHE A 211 -21.79 -14.16 11.84
N ALA A 212 -20.64 -14.43 12.46
CA ALA A 212 -20.45 -15.60 13.32
C ALA A 212 -21.41 -15.62 14.52
N SER A 213 -21.79 -14.44 15.04
CA SER A 213 -22.75 -14.32 16.14
C SER A 213 -24.24 -14.33 15.71
N GLY A 214 -24.53 -14.39 14.41
CA GLY A 214 -25.89 -14.31 13.86
C GLY A 214 -26.49 -12.89 13.80
N TYR A 215 -25.69 -11.86 14.14
CA TYR A 215 -26.10 -10.45 14.07
C TYR A 215 -25.94 -9.83 12.67
N TRP A 216 -25.23 -10.50 11.77
CA TRP A 216 -25.08 -10.11 10.37
C TRP A 216 -25.58 -11.23 9.46
N LYS A 217 -26.25 -10.87 8.37
CA LYS A 217 -26.69 -11.78 7.31
C LYS A 217 -25.77 -11.60 6.11
N ASP A 218 -25.43 -12.69 5.45
CA ASP A 218 -24.75 -12.64 4.14
C ASP A 218 -25.76 -12.31 3.02
N GLU A 219 -26.44 -11.19 3.21
CA GLU A 219 -27.41 -10.60 2.30
C GLU A 219 -27.17 -9.09 2.33
N ARG A 220 -26.76 -8.55 1.19
CA ARG A 220 -26.40 -7.14 1.03
C ARG A 220 -27.61 -6.25 1.21
N GLY A 221 -27.43 -5.16 1.95
CA GLY A 221 -28.46 -4.15 2.17
C GLY A 221 -29.59 -4.62 3.09
N SER A 222 -29.37 -5.67 3.90
CA SER A 222 -30.35 -6.16 4.87
C SER A 222 -29.87 -6.09 6.32
N ASN A 223 -28.74 -5.43 6.57
CA ASN A 223 -28.10 -5.28 7.87
C ASN A 223 -28.18 -3.83 8.40
N ARG A 224 -27.69 -3.64 9.63
CA ARG A 224 -27.73 -2.32 10.31
C ARG A 224 -26.82 -1.27 9.69
N LEU A 225 -25.72 -1.67 9.05
CA LEU A 225 -24.65 -0.77 8.60
C LEU A 225 -24.43 -0.79 7.08
N ASP A 226 -25.31 -1.43 6.32
CA ASP A 226 -25.23 -1.57 4.86
C ASP A 226 -26.44 -1.00 4.12
N SER A 227 -27.20 -0.10 4.77
CA SER A 227 -28.45 0.51 4.28
C SER A 227 -29.73 -0.33 4.49
N GLY A 228 -29.65 -1.48 5.15
CA GLY A 228 -30.84 -2.26 5.52
C GLY A 228 -31.69 -1.67 6.66
N ALA A 229 -31.15 -0.75 7.45
CA ALA A 229 -31.86 -0.08 8.53
C ALA A 229 -32.30 1.35 8.14
N PRO A 230 -33.57 1.74 8.35
CA PRO A 230 -34.07 3.07 7.98
C PRO A 230 -33.31 4.24 8.64
N TRP A 231 -32.80 4.04 9.85
CA TRP A 231 -32.03 5.06 10.59
C TRP A 231 -30.54 5.12 10.20
N TYR A 232 -30.09 4.27 9.28
CA TYR A 232 -28.73 4.25 8.75
C TYR A 232 -28.80 4.13 7.21
N ASN A 233 -29.43 5.12 6.57
CA ASN A 233 -29.67 5.14 5.13
C ASN A 233 -29.74 6.59 4.59
N VAL A 234 -29.75 6.74 3.26
CA VAL A 234 -29.83 8.01 2.54
C VAL A 234 -31.23 8.14 1.91
N TYR A 235 -31.83 9.33 2.00
CA TYR A 235 -33.18 9.62 1.48
C TYR A 235 -33.15 10.86 0.58
N GLU A 236 -33.92 10.81 -0.51
CA GLU A 236 -34.19 11.96 -1.36
C GLU A 236 -35.10 12.97 -0.62
N THR A 237 -34.87 14.26 -0.85
CA THR A 237 -35.61 15.37 -0.21
C THR A 237 -36.25 16.28 -1.24
#